data_AF-A0A9N9JF84-F1
#
_entry.id   AF-A0A9N9JF84-F1
#
_cell.length_a   1.000
_cell.length_b   1.000
_cell.length_c   1.000
_cell.angle_alpha   90.00
_cell.angle_beta   90.00
_cell.angle_gamma   90.00
#
_symmetry.space_group_name_H-M   'P 1'
#
loop_
_entity.id
_entity.type
_entity.pdbx_description
1 polymer ?
#
loop_
_entity_poly.entity_id
_entity_poly.type
_entity_poly.pdbx_seq_one_letter_code
_entity_poly.pdbx_strand_id
1 'polypeptide(L)'
;MNLDDPEVIRQRIHALIACNKSDMITALPPDRIKTMLENEINRLRLTRTAALDHQDSSEDVEFLGYESEDFRFEHLENEIQFEKCSIEKGEILEIREWIAKSLQSGK
;
A
#
# COMPACT_ATOMS: atom_id res chain seq x y z
N MET A 1 10.20 1.90 -1.42
CA MET A 1 9.70 2.08 -0.04
C MET A 1 9.25 0.71 0.40
N ASN A 2 10.02 0.07 1.28
CA ASN A 2 9.71 -1.28 1.76
C ASN A 2 8.71 -1.12 2.92
N LEU A 3 7.51 -1.70 2.81
CA LEU A 3 6.42 -1.48 3.76
C LEU A 3 6.58 -2.33 5.04
N ASP A 4 7.49 -3.30 5.02
CA ASP A 4 7.78 -4.22 6.13
C ASP A 4 9.04 -3.89 6.92
N ASP A 5 9.75 -2.81 6.59
CA ASP A 5 10.97 -2.45 7.30
C ASP A 5 10.67 -2.30 8.82
N PRO A 6 11.45 -2.91 9.73
CA PRO A 6 11.17 -2.88 11.16
C PRO A 6 11.22 -1.47 11.76
N GLU A 7 11.88 -0.50 11.11
CA GLU A 7 11.73 0.92 11.47
C GLU A 7 10.39 1.50 11.01
N VAL A 8 9.87 1.10 9.84
CA VAL A 8 8.55 1.51 9.32
C VAL A 8 7.42 0.91 10.16
N ILE A 9 7.55 -0.36 10.56
CA ILE A 9 6.62 -1.03 11.48
C ILE A 9 6.71 -0.42 12.89
N ARG A 10 7.93 -0.16 13.41
CA ARG A 10 8.09 0.53 14.71
C ARG A 10 7.57 1.97 14.69
N GLN A 11 7.67 2.66 13.56
CA GLN A 11 7.21 4.05 13.41
C GLN A 11 5.72 4.17 13.08
N ARG A 12 5.00 3.06 12.89
CA ARG A 12 3.58 3.05 12.49
C ARG A 12 3.31 4.02 11.33
N ILE A 13 4.10 3.91 10.27
CA ILE A 13 3.99 4.87 9.16
C ILE A 13 2.66 4.61 8.43
N HIS A 14 1.65 5.42 8.73
CA HIS A 14 0.43 5.47 7.96
C HIS A 14 0.77 5.90 6.53
N ALA A 15 0.26 5.16 5.55
CA ALA A 15 0.50 5.43 4.14
C ALA A 15 -0.80 5.85 3.44
N LEU A 16 -0.69 6.80 2.51
CA LEU A 16 -1.80 7.23 1.66
C LEU A 16 -1.46 6.98 0.20
N ILE A 17 -2.30 6.21 -0.47
CA ILE A 17 -2.24 6.02 -1.91
C ILE A 17 -3.14 7.07 -2.57
N ALA A 18 -2.51 8.15 -3.00
CA ALA A 18 -3.15 9.24 -3.73
C ALA A 18 -3.37 8.83 -5.20
N CYS A 19 -4.62 8.48 -5.53
CA CYS A 19 -5.06 8.12 -6.88
C CYS A 19 -5.21 9.39 -7.73
N ASN A 20 -4.08 9.90 -8.22
CA ASN A 20 -3.99 11.12 -9.02
C ASN A 20 -4.67 10.98 -10.39
N LYS A 21 -5.04 12.13 -10.98
CA LYS A 21 -5.75 12.27 -12.28
C LYS A 21 -7.20 11.77 -12.25
N SER A 22 -7.91 11.95 -11.13
CA SER A 22 -9.32 11.58 -11.01
C SER A 22 -10.26 12.32 -11.98
N ASP A 23 -9.77 13.37 -12.63
CA ASP A 23 -10.46 14.14 -13.67
C ASP A 23 -10.56 13.42 -15.02
N MET A 24 -9.73 12.40 -15.27
CA MET A 24 -9.79 11.64 -16.51
C MET A 24 -11.01 10.70 -16.51
N ILE A 25 -11.72 10.62 -17.64
CA ILE A 25 -12.83 9.64 -17.82
C ILE A 25 -12.35 8.19 -17.64
N THR A 26 -11.07 7.94 -17.91
CA THR A 26 -10.43 6.63 -17.72
C THR A 26 -9.92 6.40 -16.30
N ALA A 27 -10.12 7.33 -15.37
CA ALA A 27 -9.69 7.18 -13.98
C ALA A 27 -10.48 6.05 -13.31
N LEU A 28 -9.76 5.19 -12.59
CA LEU A 28 -10.35 4.11 -11.83
C LEU A 28 -10.72 4.62 -10.42
N PRO A 29 -11.83 4.14 -9.84
CA PRO A 29 -12.15 4.48 -8.47
C PRO A 29 -11.09 3.90 -7.51
N PRO A 30 -10.83 4.56 -6.36
CA PRO A 30 -9.82 4.12 -5.40
C PRO A 30 -9.99 2.66 -4.96
N ASP A 31 -11.22 2.18 -4.77
CA ASP A 31 -11.51 0.79 -4.42
C ASP A 31 -10.99 -0.20 -5.47
N ARG A 32 -11.14 0.14 -6.76
CA ARG A 32 -10.67 -0.73 -7.85
C ARG A 32 -9.16 -0.70 -7.94
N ILE A 33 -8.53 0.44 -7.65
CA ILE A 33 -7.07 0.55 -7.57
C ILE A 33 -6.55 -0.27 -6.39
N LYS A 34 -7.21 -0.20 -5.21
CA LYS A 34 -6.92 -1.04 -4.04
C LYS A 34 -6.91 -2.51 -4.43
N THR A 35 -8.00 -3.03 -5.01
CA THR A 35 -8.09 -4.44 -5.42
C THR A 35 -7.06 -4.82 -6.49
N MET A 36 -6.76 -3.94 -7.45
CA MET A 36 -5.73 -4.21 -8.46
C MET A 36 -4.33 -4.32 -7.86
N LEU A 37 -4.01 -3.42 -6.92
CA LEU A 37 -2.74 -3.47 -6.20
C LEU A 37 -2.67 -4.68 -5.27
N GLU A 38 -3.74 -5.02 -4.58
CA GLU A 38 -3.82 -6.24 -3.75
C GLU A 38 -3.49 -7.48 -4.57
N ASN A 39 -4.12 -7.63 -5.74
CA ASN A 39 -3.88 -8.74 -6.64
C ASN A 39 -2.45 -8.76 -7.21
N GLU A 40 -1.90 -7.60 -7.58
CA GLU A 40 -0.54 -7.55 -8.12
C GLU A 40 0.50 -7.84 -7.03
N ILE A 41 0.30 -7.34 -5.82
CA ILE A 41 1.15 -7.64 -4.66
C ILE A 41 1.05 -9.14 -4.33
N ASN A 42 -0.16 -9.71 -4.34
CA ASN A 42 -0.37 -11.15 -4.18
C ASN A 42 0.43 -11.96 -5.23
N ARG A 43 0.44 -11.50 -6.48
CA ARG A 43 1.21 -12.15 -7.56
C ARG A 43 2.71 -12.01 -7.36
N LEU A 44 3.18 -10.83 -6.92
CA LEU A 44 4.58 -10.56 -6.66
C LEU A 44 5.12 -11.40 -5.50
N ARG A 45 4.36 -11.54 -4.39
CA ARG A 45 4.78 -12.40 -3.26
C ARG A 45 4.89 -13.87 -3.66
N LEU A 46 3.96 -14.38 -4.47
CA LEU A 46 4.01 -15.76 -4.97
C LEU A 46 5.22 -15.98 -5.89
N THR A 47 5.52 -15.00 -6.75
CA THR A 47 6.66 -15.06 -7.66
C THR A 47 7.98 -15.03 -6.88
N ARG A 48 8.10 -14.18 -5.86
CA ARG A 48 9.29 -14.08 -5.01
C ARG A 48 9.50 -15.36 -4.19
N THR A 49 8.43 -15.92 -3.63
CA THR A 49 8.47 -17.20 -2.89
C THR A 49 8.89 -18.35 -3.81
N ALA A 50 8.31 -18.45 -5.01
CA ALA A 50 8.65 -19.51 -5.98
C ALA A 50 10.08 -19.41 -6.52
N ALA A 51 10.63 -18.20 -6.65
CA ALA A 51 12.01 -17.98 -7.05
C ALA A 51 13.01 -18.39 -5.95
N LEU A 52 12.65 -18.20 -4.68
CA LEU A 52 13.48 -18.54 -3.53
C LEU A 52 13.43 -20.04 -3.19
N ASP A 53 12.32 -20.73 -3.47
CA ASP A 53 12.22 -22.20 -3.33
C ASP A 53 13.24 -22.95 -4.22
N HIS A 54 13.80 -22.28 -5.24
CA HIS A 54 14.85 -22.81 -6.12
C HIS A 54 16.28 -22.42 -5.70
N GLN A 55 16.45 -21.60 -4.66
CA GLN A 55 17.74 -21.09 -4.24
C GLN A 55 17.88 -21.28 -2.73
N ASP A 56 18.69 -22.26 -2.32
CA ASP A 56 19.00 -22.65 -0.94
C ASP A 56 19.74 -21.53 -0.18
N SER A 57 19.03 -20.43 0.07
CA SER A 57 19.53 -19.20 0.67
C SER A 57 18.57 -18.78 1.77
N SER A 58 19.04 -18.95 2.99
CA SER A 58 18.42 -18.59 4.28
C SER A 58 18.32 -17.07 4.48
N GLU A 59 17.83 -16.34 3.48
CA GLU A 59 17.39 -14.97 3.66
C GLU A 59 15.93 -15.02 4.10
N ASP A 60 15.65 -14.54 5.32
CA ASP A 60 14.31 -14.44 5.88
C ASP A 60 13.39 -13.75 4.85
N VAL A 61 12.53 -14.54 4.21
CA VAL A 61 11.57 -14.03 3.24
C VAL A 61 10.49 -13.33 4.04
N GLU A 62 10.68 -12.03 4.22
CA GLU A 62 9.69 -11.16 4.85
C GLU A 62 8.39 -11.25 4.04
N PHE A 63 7.44 -12.02 4.57
CA PHE A 63 6.19 -12.32 3.91
C PHE A 63 5.16 -11.25 4.26
N LEU A 64 4.73 -10.49 3.25
CA LEU A 64 3.78 -9.40 3.41
C LEU A 64 2.35 -9.96 3.63
N GLY A 65 1.83 -9.84 4.86
CA GLY A 65 0.50 -10.31 5.28
C GLY A 65 0.46 -11.79 5.68
N TYR A 66 -0.70 -12.45 5.56
CA TYR A 66 -0.86 -13.87 5.93
C TYR A 66 -0.54 -14.82 4.77
N GLU A 67 0.25 -15.86 5.02
CA GLU A 67 0.61 -16.89 4.03
C GLU A 67 -0.57 -17.72 3.53
N SER A 68 -1.60 -17.88 4.37
CA SER A 68 -2.76 -18.73 4.08
C SER A 68 -3.86 -18.06 3.26
N GLU A 69 -3.78 -16.75 3.02
CA GLU A 69 -4.85 -15.97 2.38
C GLU A 69 -4.29 -14.97 1.35
N ASP A 70 -5.10 -14.61 0.35
CA ASP A 70 -4.74 -13.58 -0.63
C ASP A 70 -4.39 -12.26 0.06
N PHE A 71 -3.34 -11.60 -0.42
CA PHE A 71 -2.89 -10.34 0.18
C PHE A 71 -4.01 -9.30 0.15
N ARG A 72 -4.24 -8.67 1.31
CA ARG A 72 -5.10 -7.49 1.47
C ARG A 72 -4.34 -6.43 2.24
N PHE A 73 -4.61 -5.17 1.95
CA PHE A 73 -4.03 -4.06 2.73
C PHE A 73 -4.45 -4.10 4.20
N GLU A 74 -5.58 -4.74 4.50
CA GLU A 74 -6.07 -4.99 5.86
C GLU A 74 -5.19 -5.96 6.67
N HIS A 75 -4.31 -6.73 6.01
CA HIS A 75 -3.37 -7.62 6.69
C HIS A 75 -2.14 -6.88 7.25
N LEU A 76 -1.93 -5.63 6.85
CA LEU A 76 -0.82 -4.82 7.34
C LEU A 76 -1.16 -4.22 8.71
N GLU A 77 -0.19 -4.17 9.62
CA GLU A 77 -0.35 -3.46 10.89
C GLU A 77 -0.51 -1.94 10.70
N ASN A 78 0.01 -1.42 9.58
CA ASN A 78 -0.07 -0.02 9.21
C ASN A 78 -1.31 0.24 8.35
N GLU A 79 -2.11 1.22 8.75
CA GLU A 79 -3.29 1.63 7.96
C GLU A 79 -2.83 2.28 6.64
N ILE A 80 -3.31 1.70 5.53
CA ILE A 80 -3.14 2.25 4.20
C ILE A 80 -4.47 2.79 3.70
N GLN A 81 -4.53 4.11 3.51
CA GLN A 81 -5.71 4.80 2.99
C GLN A 81 -5.59 5.04 1.49
N PHE A 82 -6.73 5.08 0.82
CA PHE A 82 -6.84 5.31 -0.62
C PHE A 82 -7.73 6.51 -0.87
N GLU A 83 -7.17 7.55 -1.47
CA GLU A 83 -7.91 8.78 -1.75
C GLU A 83 -7.71 9.20 -3.20
N LYS A 84 -8.79 9.62 -3.84
CA LYS A 84 -8.71 10.19 -5.19
C LYS A 84 -8.24 11.64 -5.12
N CYS A 85 -7.45 12.04 -6.11
CA CYS A 85 -7.07 13.44 -6.24
C CYS A 85 -6.92 13.87 -7.70
N SER A 86 -7.20 15.14 -7.96
CA SER A 86 -6.90 15.77 -9.24
C SER A 86 -6.18 17.09 -9.00
N ILE A 87 -4.90 17.11 -9.36
CA ILE A 87 -4.08 18.33 -9.30
C ILE A 87 -4.60 19.35 -10.33
N GLU A 88 -5.07 18.89 -11.49
CA GLU A 88 -5.58 19.76 -12.56
C GLU A 88 -6.88 20.47 -12.16
N LYS A 89 -7.79 19.76 -11.46
CA LYS A 89 -9.03 20.34 -10.93
C LYS A 89 -8.87 21.00 -9.56
N GLY A 90 -7.71 20.86 -8.92
CA GLY A 90 -7.47 21.34 -7.55
C GLY A 90 -8.18 20.50 -6.47
N GLU A 91 -8.66 19.31 -6.81
CA GLU A 91 -9.29 18.35 -5.90
C GLU A 91 -8.20 17.59 -5.11
N ILE A 92 -7.58 18.28 -4.15
CA ILE A 92 -6.51 17.74 -3.30
C ILE A 92 -6.81 17.88 -1.80
N LEU A 93 -8.03 18.30 -1.45
CA LEU A 93 -8.41 18.61 -0.07
C LEU A 93 -8.23 17.38 0.84
N GLU A 94 -8.64 16.22 0.38
CA GLU A 94 -8.62 14.96 1.13
C GLU A 94 -7.18 14.54 1.44
N ILE A 95 -6.27 14.72 0.48
CA ILE A 95 -4.83 14.51 0.66
C ILE A 95 -4.27 15.47 1.71
N ARG A 96 -4.67 16.75 1.67
CA ARG A 96 -4.20 17.77 2.62
C ARG A 96 -4.72 17.49 4.02
N GLU A 97 -5.97 17.09 4.17
CA GLU A 97 -6.56 16.71 5.44
C GLU A 97 -5.87 15.48 6.02
N TRP A 98 -5.58 14.49 5.18
CA TRP A 98 -4.82 13.31 5.61
C TRP A 98 -3.44 13.69 6.13
N ILE A 99 -2.67 14.49 5.37
CA ILE A 99 -1.34 14.95 5.80
C ILE A 99 -1.45 15.71 7.14
N ALA A 100 -2.45 16.60 7.28
CA ALA A 100 -2.66 17.36 8.50
C ALA A 100 -3.00 16.47 9.71
N LYS A 101 -3.75 15.38 9.52
CA LYS A 101 -4.05 14.38 10.56
C LYS A 101 -2.82 13.54 10.90
N SER A 102 -2.09 13.05 9.90
CA SER A 102 -0.88 12.23 10.09
C SER A 102 0.22 12.98 10.85
N LEU A 103 0.35 14.30 10.65
CA LEU A 103 1.28 15.15 11.40
C LEU A 103 0.87 15.37 12.87
N GLN A 104 -0.41 15.21 13.21
CA GLN A 104 -0.92 15.39 14.58
C GLN A 104 -0.82 14.11 15.41
N SER A 105 -0.91 12.94 14.79
CA SER A 105 -0.83 11.64 15.46
C SER A 105 0.59 11.22 15.89
N GLY A 106 1.63 11.95 15.45
CA GLY A 106 3.03 11.68 15.83
C GLY A 106 3.47 12.34 17.15
N LYS A 107 2.56 12.66 18.07
CA LYS A 107 2.85 13.32 19.35
C LYS A 107 2.51 12.46 20.56
#